data_AF-A0A5C1Q1U2-F1
#
_entry.id   AF-A0A5C1Q1U2-F1
#
_cell.length_a   1.000
_cell.length_b   1.000
_cell.length_c   1.000
_cell.angle_alpha   90.00
_cell.angle_beta   90.00
_cell.angle_gamma   90.00
#
_symmetry.space_group_name_H-M   'P 1'
#
loop_
_entity.id
_entity.type
_entity.pdbx_description
1 polymer ?
#
loop_
_entity_poly.entity_id
_entity_poly.type
_entity_poly.pdbx_seq_one_letter_code
_entity_poly.pdbx_strand_id
1 'polypeptide(L)'
;MNPPPSPTPEDPPAKPQTLAQCHEVIDTLGQQLAQLREQVAWLQERVKLDSRNSSKPPSSDVAGTSRPRRSSERKRGGQPGHKGTYRTLLDESEVDAVHECPPPEVCECGGPIEPGRALRHQVTDLAQAVRAEVQEYRLYRGVC
;
A
#
# COMPACT_ATOMS: atom_id res chain seq x y z
N MET A 1 22.80 -25.53 -6.23
CA MET A 1 23.96 -24.70 -5.88
C MET A 1 24.08 -24.74 -4.36
N ASN A 2 25.12 -25.39 -3.83
CA ASN A 2 25.33 -25.44 -2.38
C ASN A 2 25.76 -24.05 -1.89
N PRO A 3 25.22 -23.57 -0.75
CA PRO A 3 25.70 -22.33 -0.14
C PRO A 3 27.18 -22.48 0.26
N PRO A 4 27.95 -21.39 0.24
CA PRO A 4 29.35 -21.43 0.65
C PRO A 4 29.46 -21.90 2.11
N PRO A 5 30.49 -22.68 2.47
CA PRO A 5 30.70 -23.14 3.83
C PRO A 5 30.85 -21.93 4.76
N SER A 6 30.08 -21.92 5.86
CA SER A 6 30.21 -20.91 6.91
C SER A 6 31.62 -20.96 7.50
N PRO A 7 32.22 -19.80 7.84
CA PRO A 7 33.53 -19.76 8.48
C PRO A 7 33.43 -20.46 9.84
N THR A 8 34.22 -21.51 10.02
CA THR A 8 34.40 -22.19 11.31
C THR A 8 35.00 -21.21 12.33
N PRO A 9 34.60 -21.28 13.61
CA PRO A 9 35.16 -20.43 14.65
C PRO A 9 36.63 -20.83 14.84
N GLU A 10 37.53 -19.92 14.49
CA GLU A 10 38.94 -19.99 14.83
C GLU A 10 39.08 -20.04 16.36
N ASP A 11 40.02 -20.85 16.86
CA ASP A 11 40.34 -20.96 18.28
C ASP A 11 40.55 -19.57 18.91
N PRO A 12 40.10 -19.35 20.16
CA PRO A 12 40.23 -18.04 20.79
C PRO A 12 41.73 -17.66 20.86
N PRO A 13 42.10 -16.43 20.47
CA PRO A 13 43.47 -15.99 20.53
C PRO A 13 43.98 -16.13 21.97
N ALA A 14 45.23 -16.61 22.11
CA ALA A 14 45.90 -16.69 23.40
C ALA A 14 45.78 -15.34 24.13
N LYS A 15 45.42 -15.38 25.42
CA LYS A 15 45.16 -14.16 26.19
C LYS A 15 46.40 -13.26 26.17
N PRO A 16 46.24 -11.94 26.00
CA PRO A 16 47.36 -11.00 26.03
C PRO A 16 48.09 -11.11 27.37
N GLN A 17 49.43 -11.10 27.32
CA GLN A 17 50.29 -11.30 28.49
C GLN A 17 50.78 -9.99 29.11
N THR A 18 50.64 -8.88 28.38
CA THR A 18 51.10 -7.55 28.79
C THR A 18 49.99 -6.51 28.73
N LEU A 19 50.11 -5.45 29.54
CA LEU A 19 49.15 -4.34 29.57
C LEU A 19 48.98 -3.65 28.21
N ALA A 20 50.06 -3.52 27.44
CA ALA A 20 50.02 -2.94 26.10
C ALA A 20 49.19 -3.79 25.13
N GLN A 21 49.38 -5.11 25.14
CA GLN A 21 48.58 -6.04 24.34
C GLN A 21 47.10 -6.03 24.76
N CYS A 22 46.80 -5.84 26.06
CA CYS A 22 45.43 -5.67 26.52
C CYS A 22 44.78 -4.41 25.92
N HIS A 23 45.49 -3.28 25.86
CA HIS A 23 44.97 -2.06 25.25
C HIS A 23 44.70 -2.22 23.74
N GLU A 24 45.62 -2.86 23.01
CA GLU A 24 45.41 -3.15 21.57
C GLU A 24 44.18 -4.03 21.33
N VAL A 25 43.97 -5.05 22.17
CA VAL A 25 42.78 -5.91 22.10
C VAL A 25 41.51 -5.12 22.44
N ILE A 26 41.55 -4.21 23.42
CA ILE A 26 40.40 -3.36 23.76
C ILE A 26 40.04 -2.41 22.60
N ASP A 27 41.03 -1.79 21.97
CA ASP A 27 40.82 -0.86 20.86
C ASP A 27 40.25 -1.58 19.63
N THR A 28 40.79 -2.74 19.28
CA THR A 28 40.31 -3.56 18.16
C THR A 28 38.88 -4.06 18.39
N LEU A 29 38.57 -4.56 19.59
CA LEU A 29 37.20 -4.95 19.95
C LEU A 29 36.25 -3.75 19.97
N GLY A 30 36.70 -2.58 20.42
CA GLY A 30 35.94 -1.34 20.40
C GLY A 30 35.54 -0.92 18.98
N GLN A 31 36.48 -1.00 18.04
CA GLN A 31 36.23 -0.71 16.62
C GLN A 31 35.26 -1.71 15.98
N GLN A 32 35.46 -3.01 16.23
CA GLN A 32 34.54 -4.05 15.74
C GLN A 32 33.13 -3.87 16.28
N LEU A 33 33.00 -3.59 17.58
CA LEU A 33 31.69 -3.32 18.19
C LEU A 33 31.01 -2.09 17.59
N ALA A 34 31.76 -1.02 17.30
CA ALA A 34 31.20 0.16 16.64
C ALA A 34 30.66 -0.18 15.25
N GLN A 35 31.44 -0.90 14.44
CA GLN A 35 31.05 -1.34 13.09
C GLN A 35 29.82 -2.27 13.11
N LEU A 36 29.81 -3.25 14.01
CA LEU A 36 28.68 -4.17 14.19
C LEU A 36 27.41 -3.43 14.63
N ARG A 37 27.53 -2.45 15.53
CA ARG A 37 26.37 -1.63 15.97
C ARG A 37 25.79 -0.80 14.84
N GLU A 38 26.63 -0.22 14.00
CA GLU A 38 26.20 0.53 12.82
C GLU A 38 25.46 -0.37 11.82
N GLN A 39 26.04 -1.54 11.50
CA GLN A 39 25.41 -2.52 10.61
C GLN A 39 24.06 -3.02 11.15
N VAL A 40 23.99 -3.31 12.45
CA VAL A 40 22.74 -3.72 13.10
C VAL A 40 21.70 -2.61 13.05
N ALA A 41 22.08 -1.35 13.31
CA ALA A 41 21.15 -0.21 13.23
C ALA A 41 20.59 -0.05 11.82
N TRP A 42 21.44 -0.09 10.79
CA TRP A 42 21.03 0.02 9.39
C TRP A 42 20.12 -1.14 8.95
N LEU A 43 20.45 -2.38 9.34
CA LEU A 43 19.61 -3.55 9.05
C LEU A 43 18.26 -3.46 9.78
N GLN A 44 18.23 -3.03 11.03
CA GLN A 44 17.00 -2.84 11.79
C GLN A 44 16.10 -1.77 11.18
N GLU A 45 16.67 -0.65 10.72
CA GLU A 45 15.92 0.39 10.02
C GLU A 45 15.31 -0.15 8.72
N ARG A 46 16.09 -0.91 7.93
CA ARG A 46 15.59 -1.55 6.70
C ARG A 46 14.47 -2.55 6.94
N VAL A 47 14.53 -3.32 8.03
CA VAL A 47 13.49 -4.30 8.37
C VAL A 47 12.22 -3.63 8.93
N LYS A 48 12.36 -2.48 9.60
CA LYS A 48 11.21 -1.71 10.12
C LYS A 48 10.41 -0.98 9.04
N LEU A 49 10.94 -0.83 7.84
CA LEU A 49 10.23 -0.26 6.70
C LEU A 49 9.34 -1.33 6.05
N ASP A 50 8.09 -1.43 6.49
CA ASP A 50 7.05 -2.22 5.82
C ASP A 50 6.11 -1.32 5.00
N SER A 51 5.33 -1.91 4.09
CA SER A 51 4.29 -1.22 3.32
C SER A 51 3.21 -0.51 4.16
N ARG A 52 3.19 -0.75 5.49
CA ARG A 52 2.24 -0.12 6.42
C ARG A 52 2.74 1.21 6.97
N ASN A 53 4.07 1.43 7.08
CA ASN A 53 4.60 2.70 7.59
C ASN A 53 5.35 3.55 6.54
N SER A 54 5.78 2.97 5.41
CA SER A 54 6.80 3.60 4.57
C SER A 54 6.31 4.15 3.22
N SER A 55 4.99 4.21 2.97
CA SER A 55 4.40 4.59 1.69
C SER A 55 4.91 3.78 0.47
N LYS A 56 5.66 2.69 0.70
CA LYS A 56 6.11 1.78 -0.33
C LYS A 56 4.93 0.91 -0.78
N PRO A 57 4.80 0.64 -2.08
CA PRO A 57 3.76 -0.24 -2.56
C PRO A 57 3.95 -1.65 -1.98
N PRO A 58 2.87 -2.38 -1.66
CA PRO A 58 2.93 -3.71 -1.04
C PRO A 58 3.64 -4.76 -1.90
N SER A 59 3.85 -4.49 -3.19
CA SER A 59 4.66 -5.30 -4.11
C SER A 59 6.17 -5.23 -3.83
N SER A 60 6.64 -4.24 -3.05
CA SER A 60 8.04 -4.08 -2.66
C SER A 60 8.38 -4.73 -1.31
N ASP A 61 7.39 -5.27 -0.59
CA ASP A 61 7.66 -6.11 0.58
C ASP A 61 8.31 -7.42 0.13
N VAL A 62 9.23 -7.97 0.94
CA VAL A 62 9.85 -9.27 0.67
C VAL A 62 8.76 -10.32 0.44
N ALA A 63 8.79 -10.99 -0.71
CA ALA A 63 7.80 -11.97 -1.11
C ALA A 63 7.65 -13.05 -0.03
N GLY A 64 6.51 -13.09 0.65
CA GLY A 64 6.18 -14.15 1.63
C GLY A 64 5.60 -13.69 2.97
N THR A 65 5.64 -12.40 3.31
CA THR A 65 5.18 -11.93 4.64
C THR A 65 3.68 -11.59 4.71
N SER A 66 2.89 -11.95 3.69
CA SER A 66 1.43 -11.83 3.81
C SER A 66 0.92 -12.98 4.67
N ARG A 67 0.61 -12.71 5.94
CA ARG A 67 -0.16 -13.67 6.75
C ARG A 67 -1.48 -13.96 6.03
N PRO A 68 -1.84 -15.23 5.80
CA PRO A 68 -3.14 -15.56 5.23
C PRO A 68 -4.22 -14.99 6.15
N ARG A 69 -5.01 -14.05 5.64
CA ARG A 69 -6.16 -13.52 6.38
C ARG A 69 -7.17 -14.65 6.51
N ARG A 70 -7.57 -14.96 7.75
CA ARG A 70 -8.66 -15.90 8.01
C ARG A 70 -9.89 -15.41 7.24
N SER A 71 -10.48 -16.28 6.41
CA SER A 71 -11.73 -15.98 5.74
C SER A 71 -12.77 -15.66 6.79
N SER A 72 -13.35 -14.46 6.72
CA SER A 72 -14.47 -14.09 7.57
C SER A 72 -15.65 -15.00 7.25
N GLU A 73 -16.24 -15.65 8.27
CA GLU A 73 -17.50 -16.40 8.13
C GLU A 73 -18.68 -15.45 7.86
N ARG A 74 -18.49 -14.14 8.06
CA ARG A 74 -19.50 -13.14 7.75
C ARG A 74 -19.64 -13.03 6.23
N LYS A 75 -20.88 -13.21 5.75
CA LYS A 75 -21.25 -12.89 4.37
C LYS A 75 -20.86 -11.44 4.07
N ARG A 76 -20.40 -11.20 2.83
CA ARG A 76 -20.11 -9.85 2.34
C ARG A 76 -21.39 -9.01 2.43
N GLY A 77 -21.32 -7.82 3.03
CA GLY A 77 -22.45 -6.91 3.20
C GLY A 77 -22.56 -6.32 4.61
N GLY A 78 -23.59 -5.51 4.83
CA GLY A 78 -23.95 -4.98 6.15
C GLY A 78 -24.39 -6.09 7.11
N GLN A 79 -24.42 -5.80 8.42
CA GLN A 79 -24.89 -6.80 9.38
C GLN A 79 -26.39 -7.08 9.19
N PRO A 80 -26.88 -8.29 9.54
CA PRO A 80 -28.30 -8.60 9.49
C PRO A 80 -29.14 -7.55 10.26
N GLY A 81 -30.17 -7.01 9.63
CA GLY A 81 -31.05 -5.99 10.22
C GLY A 81 -30.67 -4.54 9.90
N HIS A 82 -29.51 -4.27 9.30
CA HIS A 82 -29.19 -2.93 8.79
C HIS A 82 -29.96 -2.66 7.51
N LYS A 83 -30.76 -1.59 7.51
CA LYS A 83 -31.38 -1.08 6.29
C LYS A 83 -30.27 -0.53 5.40
N GLY A 84 -30.12 -1.09 4.20
CA GLY A 84 -29.20 -0.55 3.22
C GLY A 84 -29.64 0.86 2.79
N THR A 85 -28.70 1.79 2.72
CA THR A 85 -28.93 3.11 2.12
C THR A 85 -28.56 3.01 0.64
N TYR A 86 -29.50 3.31 -0.24
CA TYR A 86 -29.29 3.39 -1.68
C TYR A 86 -29.90 4.69 -2.21
N ARG A 87 -29.42 5.15 -3.36
CA ARG A 87 -30.03 6.27 -4.07
C ARG A 87 -31.27 5.76 -4.78
N THR A 88 -32.43 6.34 -4.49
CA THR A 88 -33.67 6.07 -5.24
C THR A 88 -33.50 6.57 -6.66
N LEU A 89 -34.00 5.81 -7.63
CA LEU A 89 -34.05 6.26 -9.02
C LEU A 89 -35.04 7.42 -9.14
N LEU A 90 -34.61 8.52 -9.75
CA LEU A 90 -35.47 9.64 -10.13
C LEU A 90 -36.50 9.21 -11.17
N ASP A 91 -37.61 9.91 -11.30
CA ASP A 91 -38.57 9.66 -12.38
C ASP A 91 -38.03 10.14 -13.74
N GLU A 92 -38.63 9.66 -14.83
CA GLU A 92 -38.18 9.99 -16.19
C GLU A 92 -38.29 11.49 -16.52
N SER A 93 -39.25 12.19 -15.91
CA SER A 93 -39.40 13.65 -16.06
C SER A 93 -38.33 14.46 -15.33
N GLU A 94 -37.58 13.84 -14.43
CA GLU A 94 -36.59 14.50 -13.57
C GLU A 94 -35.15 14.24 -14.03
N VAL A 95 -34.94 13.38 -15.03
CA VAL A 95 -33.60 13.15 -15.59
C VAL A 95 -33.33 14.11 -16.75
N ASP A 96 -32.10 14.60 -16.84
CA ASP A 96 -31.72 15.57 -17.88
C ASP A 96 -31.75 14.97 -19.30
N ALA A 97 -31.49 13.66 -19.42
CA ALA A 97 -31.55 12.92 -20.69
C ALA A 97 -31.82 11.43 -20.46
N VAL A 98 -32.53 10.81 -21.40
CA VAL A 98 -32.72 9.35 -21.48
C VAL A 98 -32.00 8.83 -22.72
N HIS A 99 -31.06 7.91 -22.52
CA HIS A 99 -30.36 7.24 -23.60
C HIS A 99 -30.82 5.78 -23.69
N GLU A 100 -31.47 5.42 -24.79
CA GLU A 100 -31.84 4.03 -25.05
C GLU A 100 -30.63 3.25 -25.57
N CYS A 101 -30.27 2.17 -24.87
CA CYS A 101 -29.17 1.28 -25.22
C CYS A 101 -29.71 -0.12 -25.54
N PRO A 102 -30.40 -0.32 -26.68
CA PRO A 102 -30.89 -1.64 -27.06
C PRO A 102 -29.72 -2.59 -27.38
N PRO A 103 -29.90 -3.90 -27.17
CA PRO A 103 -28.93 -4.89 -27.66
C PRO A 103 -28.90 -4.88 -29.20
N PRO A 104 -27.83 -5.40 -29.82
CA PRO A 104 -27.80 -5.61 -31.26
C PRO A 104 -28.92 -6.59 -31.69
N GLU A 105 -29.36 -6.51 -32.95
CA GLU A 105 -30.41 -7.39 -33.49
C GLU A 105 -30.00 -8.87 -33.51
N VAL A 106 -28.70 -9.13 -33.60
CA VAL A 106 -28.13 -10.47 -33.73
C VAL A 106 -27.01 -10.65 -32.71
N CYS A 107 -27.04 -11.77 -32.00
CA CYS A 107 -26.00 -12.18 -31.07
C CYS A 107 -24.71 -12.53 -31.81
N GLU A 108 -23.58 -12.49 -31.12
CA GLU A 108 -22.28 -12.93 -31.68
C GLU A 108 -22.32 -14.40 -32.17
N CYS A 109 -23.26 -15.22 -31.67
CA CYS A 109 -23.48 -16.58 -32.17
C CYS A 109 -24.35 -16.67 -33.44
N GLY A 110 -24.87 -15.55 -33.95
CA GLY A 110 -25.74 -15.49 -35.14
C GLY A 110 -27.24 -15.65 -34.87
N GLY A 111 -27.66 -15.86 -33.62
CA GLY A 111 -29.08 -15.96 -33.24
C GLY A 111 -29.76 -14.58 -33.09
N PRO A 112 -31.06 -14.47 -33.37
CA PRO A 112 -31.81 -13.23 -33.15
C PRO A 112 -31.89 -12.89 -31.66
N ILE A 113 -31.80 -11.60 -31.32
CA ILE A 113 -31.97 -11.10 -29.95
C ILE A 113 -33.31 -10.37 -29.83
N GLU A 114 -34.13 -10.83 -28.90
CA GLU A 114 -35.34 -10.10 -28.48
C GLU A 114 -35.01 -9.24 -27.25
N PRO A 115 -35.17 -7.90 -27.33
CA PRO A 115 -34.87 -7.03 -26.20
C PRO A 115 -35.90 -7.23 -25.07
N GLY A 116 -35.39 -7.46 -23.86
CA GLY A 116 -36.21 -7.56 -22.65
C GLY A 116 -36.52 -6.18 -22.02
N ARG A 117 -37.06 -6.21 -20.79
CA ARG A 117 -37.29 -4.97 -20.01
C ARG A 117 -35.97 -4.25 -19.72
N ALA A 118 -35.92 -2.96 -20.03
CA ALA A 118 -34.76 -2.13 -19.72
C ALA A 118 -34.48 -2.07 -18.21
N LEU A 119 -33.22 -2.32 -17.83
CA LEU A 119 -32.73 -2.06 -16.49
C LEU A 119 -32.39 -0.57 -16.38
N ARG A 120 -33.00 0.12 -15.40
CA ARG A 120 -32.77 1.54 -15.18
C ARG A 120 -31.45 1.77 -14.45
N HIS A 121 -30.53 2.48 -15.07
CA HIS A 121 -29.26 2.93 -14.49
C HIS A 121 -29.14 4.45 -14.66
N GLN A 122 -29.03 5.17 -13.55
CA GLN A 122 -28.87 6.63 -13.54
C GLN A 122 -27.46 6.99 -13.08
N VAL A 123 -26.79 7.79 -13.88
CA VAL A 123 -25.48 8.36 -13.56
C VAL A 123 -25.68 9.83 -13.22
N THR A 124 -25.35 10.22 -12.00
CA THR A 124 -25.36 11.62 -11.57
C THR A 124 -23.94 12.16 -11.64
N ASP A 125 -23.68 13.04 -12.61
CA ASP A 125 -22.42 13.76 -12.73
C ASP A 125 -22.64 15.26 -12.50
N LEU A 126 -21.58 16.00 -12.20
CA LEU A 126 -21.63 17.44 -11.98
C LEU A 126 -21.72 18.16 -13.34
N ALA A 127 -22.95 18.53 -13.73
CA ALA A 127 -23.24 19.01 -15.07
C ALA A 127 -22.48 20.29 -15.49
N GLN A 128 -22.09 21.21 -14.58
CA GLN A 128 -21.30 22.37 -14.98
C GLN A 128 -20.48 23.00 -13.83
N ALA A 129 -19.16 22.97 -13.98
CA ALA A 129 -18.12 23.82 -13.38
C ALA A 129 -18.19 24.13 -11.87
N VAL A 130 -17.59 23.26 -11.06
CA VAL A 130 -17.03 23.68 -9.76
C VAL A 130 -15.95 24.72 -10.04
N ARG A 131 -16.28 26.01 -9.90
CA ARG A 131 -15.31 27.09 -10.07
C ARG A 131 -14.40 27.13 -8.85
N ALA A 132 -13.09 26.99 -9.08
CA ALA A 132 -12.10 27.19 -8.03
C ALA A 132 -12.07 28.67 -7.64
N GLU A 133 -12.15 28.93 -6.34
CA GLU A 133 -11.84 30.24 -5.79
C GLU A 133 -10.32 30.40 -5.71
N VAL A 134 -9.78 31.52 -6.20
CA VAL A 134 -8.34 31.78 -6.21
C VAL A 134 -8.06 33.08 -5.48
N GLN A 135 -7.25 33.02 -4.41
CA GLN A 135 -6.77 34.19 -3.67
C GLN A 135 -5.26 34.36 -3.86
N GLU A 136 -4.83 35.59 -4.12
CA GLU A 136 -3.42 35.96 -4.18
C GLU A 136 -3.01 36.64 -2.86
N TYR A 137 -2.04 36.05 -2.15
CA TYR A 137 -1.46 36.64 -0.96
C TYR A 137 -0.13 37.30 -1.30
N ARG A 138 -0.08 38.62 -1.16
CA ARG A 138 1.14 39.40 -1.36
C ARG A 138 1.84 39.62 -0.03
N LEU A 139 3.01 39.02 0.11
CA LEU A 139 3.83 39.12 1.31
C LEU A 139 4.89 40.19 1.09
N TYR A 140 4.85 41.23 1.91
CA TYR A 140 5.81 42.32 1.88
C TYR A 140 6.78 42.18 3.04
N ARG A 141 8.08 42.40 2.77
CA ARG A 141 9.10 42.47 3.81
C ARG A 141 9.39 43.93 4.15
N GLY A 142 9.59 44.21 5.43
CA GLY A 142 10.02 45.50 5.94
C GLY A 142 11.25 45.33 6.83
N VAL A 143 12.05 46.39 6.93
CA VAL A 143 13.15 46.53 7.88
C VAL A 143 12.93 47.80 8.69
N CYS A 144 13.28 47.78 9.98
CA CYS A 144 13.17 48.91 10.91
C CYS A 144 14.43 49.78 10.83
#